data_AF-A0A7V3G000-F1
#
_entry.id   AF-A0A7V3G000-F1
#
_cell.length_a   1.000
_cell.length_b   1.000
_cell.length_c   1.000
_cell.angle_alpha   90.00
_cell.angle_beta   90.00
_cell.angle_gamma   90.00
#
_symmetry.space_group_name_H-M   'P 1'
#
loop_
_entity.id
_entity.type
_entity.pdbx_description
1 polymer ?
#
loop_
_entity_poly.entity_id
_entity_poly.type
_entity_poly.pdbx_seq_one_letter_code
_entity_poly.pdbx_strand_id
1 'polypeptide(L)'
;MSKKGNSFRPILEGLEDRTVPYALTGSKWANPNITASFLPDGTSTEGYSSSLYATLASTGTTEAWQREFARALQTWANVSTLNFHFVPDSGAPSGTSGSA
;
A
#
# COMPACT_ATOMS: atom_id res chain seq x y z
N MET A 1 34.35 34.71 -44.69
CA MET A 1 33.29 34.82 -43.65
C MET A 1 33.23 33.51 -42.87
N SER A 2 33.60 33.49 -41.59
CA SER A 2 33.62 32.27 -40.76
C SER A 2 32.37 32.23 -39.86
N LYS A 3 31.53 31.20 -40.01
CA LYS A 3 30.33 31.02 -39.18
C LYS A 3 30.73 30.39 -37.84
N LYS A 4 30.58 31.12 -36.74
CA LYS A 4 30.74 30.60 -35.37
C LYS A 4 29.69 29.51 -35.13
N GLY A 5 30.13 28.30 -34.83
CA GLY A 5 29.26 27.20 -34.38
C GLY A 5 28.68 27.52 -33.00
N ASN A 6 27.37 27.43 -32.86
CA ASN A 6 26.68 27.71 -31.61
C ASN A 6 26.86 26.50 -30.66
N SER A 7 27.53 26.70 -29.53
CA SER A 7 27.71 25.66 -28.50
C SER A 7 26.45 25.59 -27.64
N PHE A 8 25.77 24.44 -27.69
CA PHE A 8 24.65 24.13 -26.79
C PHE A 8 25.18 23.86 -25.37
N ARG A 9 24.67 24.61 -24.38
CA ARG A 9 25.03 24.46 -22.97
C ARG A 9 23.78 24.17 -22.14
N PRO A 10 23.43 22.90 -21.90
CA PRO A 10 22.32 22.57 -21.02
C PRO A 10 22.66 22.98 -19.58
N ILE A 11 21.65 23.51 -18.89
CA ILE A 11 21.70 23.87 -17.48
C ILE A 11 20.94 22.81 -16.69
N LEU A 12 21.51 22.39 -15.56
CA LEU A 12 20.90 21.44 -14.64
C LEU A 12 20.02 22.23 -13.67
N GLU A 13 18.71 22.10 -13.80
CA GLU A 13 17.76 22.59 -12.80
C GLU A 13 17.61 21.53 -11.70
N GLY A 14 17.71 21.96 -10.44
CA GLY A 14 17.45 21.07 -9.31
C GLY A 14 15.96 20.73 -9.23
N LEU A 15 15.64 19.47 -8.99
CA LEU A 15 14.26 19.08 -8.70
C LEU A 15 13.73 19.88 -7.50
N GLU A 16 12.44 20.22 -7.55
CA GLU A 16 11.74 20.83 -6.43
C GLU A 16 11.92 20.00 -5.14
N ASP A 17 12.07 20.71 -4.02
CA ASP A 17 12.16 20.05 -2.72
C ASP A 17 10.84 19.31 -2.43
N ARG A 18 10.94 18.01 -2.14
CA ARG A 18 9.77 17.14 -1.87
C ARG A 18 9.40 17.11 -0.40
N THR A 19 9.78 18.12 0.37
CA THR A 19 9.34 18.31 1.75
C THR A 19 7.85 18.64 1.78
N VAL A 20 7.03 17.60 1.84
CA VAL A 20 5.61 17.72 2.18
C VAL A 20 5.51 17.98 3.68
N PRO A 21 4.79 19.02 4.15
CA PRO A 21 4.50 19.17 5.57
C PRO A 21 3.65 17.97 6.02
N TYR A 22 4.27 17.05 6.76
CA TYR A 22 3.56 15.98 7.45
C TYR A 22 2.75 16.61 8.59
N ALA A 23 1.47 16.87 8.33
CA ALA A 23 0.53 17.24 9.36
C ALA A 23 -0.14 15.97 9.91
N LEU A 24 0.00 15.72 11.22
CA LEU A 24 -0.75 14.71 11.97
C LEU A 24 -2.25 15.07 12.09
N THR A 25 -2.84 15.68 11.07
CA THR A 25 -4.30 15.82 10.96
C THR A 25 -4.83 14.48 10.45
N GLY A 26 -4.95 13.50 11.34
CA GLY A 26 -5.37 12.15 10.97
C GLY A 26 -5.97 11.38 12.14
N SER A 27 -6.96 10.55 11.82
CA SER A 27 -7.48 9.54 12.73
C SER A 27 -6.36 8.56 13.09
N LYS A 28 -6.15 8.32 14.39
CA LYS A 28 -5.28 7.26 14.88
C LYS A 28 -6.10 6.04 15.26
N TRP A 29 -5.55 4.85 15.06
CA TRP A 29 -6.12 3.67 15.70
C TRP A 29 -5.96 3.78 17.23
N ALA A 30 -7.04 3.51 17.96
CA ALA A 30 -7.02 3.52 19.42
C ALA A 30 -6.19 2.37 19.99
N ASN A 31 -6.24 1.21 19.34
CA ASN A 31 -5.40 0.04 19.63
C ASN A 31 -4.29 -0.05 18.58
N PRO A 32 -3.00 -0.08 18.97
CA PRO A 32 -1.90 -0.23 18.03
C PRO A 32 -1.77 -1.65 17.43
N ASN A 33 -2.46 -2.64 17.98
CA ASN A 33 -2.47 -4.01 17.44
C ASN A 33 -3.58 -4.13 16.39
N ILE A 34 -3.16 -4.29 15.14
CA ILE A 34 -4.01 -4.31 13.95
C ILE A 34 -3.96 -5.71 13.35
N THR A 35 -5.13 -6.32 13.15
CA THR A 35 -5.22 -7.54 12.38
C THR A 35 -5.37 -7.24 10.90
N ALA A 36 -4.70 -8.00 10.05
CA ALA A 36 -4.84 -7.97 8.61
C ALA A 36 -5.26 -9.36 8.11
N SER A 37 -6.09 -9.39 7.08
CA SER A 37 -6.53 -10.61 6.41
C SER A 37 -6.56 -10.38 4.90
N PHE A 38 -6.56 -11.46 4.13
CA PHE A 38 -6.67 -11.42 2.68
C PHE A 38 -8.08 -11.83 2.27
N LEU A 39 -8.84 -10.88 1.74
CA LEU A 39 -10.25 -11.07 1.41
C LEU A 39 -10.39 -12.10 0.26
N PRO A 40 -11.10 -13.22 0.45
CA PRO A 40 -11.30 -14.22 -0.59
C PRO A 40 -12.01 -13.64 -1.82
N ASP A 41 -11.78 -14.25 -2.98
CA ASP A 41 -12.55 -13.91 -4.18
C ASP A 41 -14.03 -14.24 -3.98
N GLY A 42 -14.91 -13.43 -4.56
CA GLY A 42 -16.35 -13.58 -4.40
C GLY A 42 -16.92 -12.83 -3.19
N THR A 43 -16.13 -12.58 -2.15
CA THR A 43 -16.60 -11.85 -0.96
C THR A 43 -17.04 -10.44 -1.33
N SER A 44 -18.23 -10.04 -0.86
CA SER A 44 -18.77 -8.71 -1.13
C SER A 44 -18.05 -7.65 -0.29
N THR A 45 -17.60 -6.58 -0.90
CA THR A 45 -16.96 -5.44 -0.26
C THR A 45 -17.46 -4.14 -0.88
N GLU A 46 -18.12 -3.31 -0.08
CA GLU A 46 -18.68 -2.01 -0.50
C GLU A 46 -19.54 -2.09 -1.78
N GLY A 47 -20.29 -3.19 -1.94
CA GLY A 47 -21.14 -3.43 -3.12
C GLY A 47 -20.43 -4.06 -4.32
N TYR A 48 -19.12 -4.30 -4.25
CA TYR A 48 -18.33 -5.01 -5.27
C TYR A 48 -18.01 -6.43 -4.82
N SER A 49 -17.66 -7.31 -5.75
CA SER A 49 -17.14 -8.64 -5.44
C SER A 49 -15.61 -8.60 -5.49
N SER A 50 -14.96 -9.13 -4.46
CA SER A 50 -13.50 -9.25 -4.42
C SER A 50 -12.98 -10.16 -5.54
N SER A 51 -11.87 -9.77 -6.14
CA SER A 51 -11.12 -10.57 -7.11
C SER A 51 -9.61 -10.60 -6.78
N LEU A 52 -9.26 -10.39 -5.50
CA LEU A 52 -7.90 -10.26 -5.01
C LEU A 52 -6.99 -11.43 -5.43
N TYR A 53 -7.41 -12.67 -5.16
CA TYR A 53 -6.61 -13.87 -5.43
C TYR A 53 -6.46 -14.10 -6.93
N ALA A 54 -7.54 -14.02 -7.71
CA ALA A 54 -7.50 -14.14 -9.16
C ALA A 54 -6.59 -13.07 -9.80
N THR A 55 -6.63 -11.84 -9.29
CA THR A 55 -5.79 -10.75 -9.79
C THR A 55 -4.32 -11.03 -9.51
N LEU A 56 -3.98 -11.41 -8.27
CA LEU A 56 -2.59 -11.59 -7.85
C LEU A 56 -1.98 -12.92 -8.29
N ALA A 57 -2.79 -13.93 -8.64
CA ALA A 57 -2.33 -15.18 -9.23
C ALA A 57 -1.54 -14.96 -10.54
N SER A 58 -1.82 -13.87 -11.27
CA SER A 58 -1.08 -13.49 -12.47
C SER A 58 0.35 -12.98 -12.19
N THR A 59 0.65 -12.62 -10.94
CA THR A 59 1.92 -12.00 -10.53
C THR A 59 2.89 -12.97 -9.85
N GLY A 60 2.41 -14.14 -9.41
CA GLY A 60 3.20 -15.15 -8.71
C GLY A 60 2.35 -16.07 -7.85
N THR A 61 3.00 -16.93 -7.05
CA THR A 61 2.30 -17.81 -6.10
C THR A 61 1.67 -17.00 -4.98
N THR A 62 0.66 -17.58 -4.32
CA THR A 62 -0.01 -16.98 -3.16
C THR A 62 0.98 -16.53 -2.09
N GLU A 63 1.93 -17.39 -1.74
CA GLU A 63 2.95 -17.12 -0.73
C GLU A 63 3.90 -15.99 -1.16
N ALA A 64 4.18 -15.88 -2.46
CA ALA A 64 5.07 -14.87 -2.99
C ALA A 64 4.48 -13.47 -2.83
N TRP A 65 3.24 -13.24 -3.27
CA TRP A 65 2.62 -11.92 -3.17
C TRP A 65 2.21 -11.60 -1.73
N GLN A 66 1.73 -12.57 -0.93
CA GLN A 66 1.42 -12.33 0.48
C GLN A 66 2.65 -11.88 1.28
N ARG A 67 3.83 -12.42 0.95
CA ARG A 67 5.09 -11.98 1.56
C ARG A 67 5.42 -10.51 1.23
N GLU A 68 5.06 -10.02 0.05
CA GLU A 68 5.29 -8.61 -0.29
C GLU A 68 4.35 -7.68 0.50
N PHE A 69 3.10 -8.07 0.74
CA PHE A 69 2.22 -7.35 1.68
C PHE A 69 2.79 -7.36 3.11
N ALA A 70 3.33 -8.49 3.57
CA ALA A 70 3.99 -8.57 4.87
C ALA A 70 5.21 -7.63 4.98
N ARG A 71 6.04 -7.55 3.92
CA ARG A 71 7.16 -6.59 3.86
C ARG A 71 6.67 -5.14 3.91
N ALA A 72 5.61 -4.81 3.18
CA ALA A 72 5.03 -3.47 3.19
C ALA A 72 4.52 -3.07 4.59
N LEU A 73 3.79 -3.96 5.28
CA LEU A 73 3.35 -3.73 6.66
C LEU A 73 4.53 -3.59 7.62
N GLN A 74 5.59 -4.40 7.45
CA GLN A 74 6.80 -4.29 8.26
C GLN A 74 7.51 -2.95 8.07
N THR A 75 7.53 -2.39 6.85
CA THR A 75 8.11 -1.06 6.60
C THR A 75 7.39 0.01 7.43
N TRP A 76 6.07 -0.05 7.55
CA TRP A 76 5.30 0.85 8.41
C TRP A 76 5.49 0.59 9.89
N ALA A 77 5.57 -0.67 10.30
CA ALA A 77 5.84 -1.05 11.70
C ALA A 77 7.20 -0.50 12.18
N ASN A 78 8.20 -0.43 11.30
CA ASN A 78 9.53 0.09 11.64
C ASN A 78 9.55 1.58 12.01
N VAL A 79 8.55 2.36 11.59
CA VAL A 79 8.50 3.83 11.75
C VAL A 79 7.25 4.31 12.49
N SER A 80 6.47 3.39 13.08
CA SER A 80 5.24 3.70 13.81
C SER A 80 5.13 2.85 15.08
N THR A 81 4.11 3.09 15.89
CA THR A 81 3.80 2.27 17.08
C THR A 81 2.89 1.09 16.75
N LEU A 82 2.70 0.75 15.48
CA LEU A 82 1.70 -0.20 15.01
C LEU A 82 2.27 -1.62 14.95
N ASN A 83 1.49 -2.59 15.42
CA ASN A 83 1.80 -4.01 15.38
C ASN A 83 0.78 -4.70 14.48
N PHE A 84 1.26 -5.39 13.44
CA PHE A 84 0.39 -6.07 12.48
C PHE A 84 0.39 -7.58 12.70
N HIS A 85 -0.79 -8.18 12.67
CA HIS A 85 -0.99 -9.61 12.82
C HIS A 85 -1.86 -10.15 11.68
N PHE A 86 -1.34 -11.09 10.90
CA PHE A 86 -2.17 -11.78 9.92
C PHE A 86 -3.10 -12.77 10.63
N VAL A 87 -4.38 -12.74 10.25
CA VAL A 87 -5.40 -13.68 10.70
C VAL A 87 -6.15 -14.24 9.48
N PRO A 88 -6.72 -15.46 9.58
CA PRO A 88 -7.60 -15.98 8.54
C PRO A 88 -8.78 -15.04 8.30
N ASP A 89 -9.13 -14.84 7.03
CA ASP A 89 -10.35 -14.12 6.67
C ASP A 89 -11.58 -15.03 6.82
N SER A 90 -12.70 -14.47 7.26
CA SER A 90 -13.96 -15.22 7.42
C SER A 90 -14.75 -15.37 6.12
N GLY A 91 -14.43 -14.58 5.09
CA GLY A 91 -15.17 -14.47 3.84
C GLY A 91 -16.50 -13.73 3.97
N ALA A 92 -16.82 -13.17 5.14
CA ALA A 92 -18.05 -12.41 5.36
C ALA A 92 -18.02 -11.08 4.56
N PRO A 93 -19.17 -10.61 4.05
CA PRO A 93 -19.27 -9.30 3.41
C PRO A 93 -18.75 -8.14 4.28
N SER A 94 -18.21 -7.08 3.66
CA SER A 94 -17.84 -5.87 4.40
C SER A 94 -19.06 -5.29 5.13
N GLY A 95 -18.82 -4.70 6.31
CA GLY A 95 -19.88 -4.19 7.18
C GLY A 95 -20.66 -5.27 7.94
N THR A 96 -20.33 -6.56 7.78
CA THR A 96 -20.89 -7.61 8.65
C THR A 96 -20.44 -7.37 10.09
N SER A 97 -21.40 -7.26 11.01
CA SER A 97 -21.11 -7.16 12.44
C SER A 97 -20.35 -8.39 12.92
N GLY A 98 -19.30 -8.19 13.71
CA GLY A 98 -18.61 -9.29 14.37
C GLY A 98 -19.56 -10.05 15.31
N SER A 99 -19.39 -11.36 15.40
CA SER A 99 -20.07 -12.17 16.41
C SER A 99 -19.61 -11.75 17.81
N ALA A 100 -20.57 -11.61 18.73
CA ALA A 100 -20.31 -11.32 20.15
C ALA A 100 -19.66 -12.52 20.87
#